data_AF-A0A941M114-F1
#
_entry.id   AF-A0A941M114-F1
#
_cell.length_a   1.000
_cell.length_b   1.000
_cell.length_c   1.000
_cell.angle_alpha   90.00
_cell.angle_beta   90.00
_cell.angle_gamma   90.00
#
_symmetry.space_group_name_H-M   'P 1'
#
loop_
_entity.id
_entity.type
_entity.pdbx_description
1 polymer ?
#
loop_
_entity_poly.entity_id
_entity_poly.type
_entity_poly.pdbx_seq_one_letter_code
_entity_poly.pdbx_strand_id
1 'polypeptide(L)'
;MKNKISSLSLGLITSLIVNSQVMSMIENQQQKNALSQDLSGFLDKDQSEYWMWDHQIKELTTAIQETEKNDAEARQYITFLGQDIFQLRESIASLKSKIAITKQEISAYDQDFKAEGLDITSIENEDKKIEVKDKKLQAKIDQLKKQNKDLTLAISKLRKSQTQLDHAISSEKKKIADWTVQIHDLQKALKDSSGMPSKFIEEMKKELDTLQDTQKKAQETLKNTEAKLKRDKEKLRHDVTLKKRKQTLEDKDSETLTQDYSSLKDNDITMKIDHKAAVYDTKESDRDFVIELGDQMNISGDNEMIESDQDSITAENKTLAAHAKQEQTAKKLDNALTTLISLMQHPVLGPKPEPSSTKPRDEDNLTTPSKGVDYKKSNTSTSAPKDMNSLHKKIF
;
A
#
# COMPACT_ATOMS: atom_id res chain seq x y z
N MET A 1 -46.38 -22.99 -39.09
CA MET A 1 -46.25 -23.92 -40.24
C MET A 1 -47.38 -24.93 -40.19
N LYS A 2 -47.75 -25.46 -41.36
CA LYS A 2 -48.80 -26.45 -41.63
C LYS A 2 -48.77 -27.65 -40.66
N ASN A 3 -49.95 -28.21 -40.37
CA ASN A 3 -50.20 -29.62 -40.69
C ASN A 3 -51.69 -29.91 -40.92
N LYS A 4 -51.98 -30.56 -42.06
CA LYS A 4 -53.26 -31.17 -42.43
C LYS A 4 -53.04 -32.67 -42.50
N ILE A 5 -53.87 -33.45 -41.83
CA ILE A 5 -54.05 -34.90 -42.02
C ILE A 5 -55.57 -35.09 -41.84
N SER A 6 -56.42 -35.31 -42.85
CA SER A 6 -56.43 -36.29 -43.96
C SER A 6 -56.43 -37.74 -43.48
N SER A 7 -57.62 -38.27 -43.15
CA SER A 7 -57.92 -39.69 -43.14
C SER A 7 -58.74 -40.05 -44.39
N LEU A 8 -58.20 -40.94 -45.22
CA LEU A 8 -58.80 -41.47 -46.44
C LEU A 8 -58.36 -42.93 -46.55
N SER A 9 -59.22 -43.79 -47.10
CA SER A 9 -59.02 -45.21 -47.42
C SER A 9 -59.00 -46.23 -46.27
N LEU A 10 -60.08 -47.03 -46.19
CA LEU A 10 -60.13 -48.47 -46.49
C LEU A 10 -61.63 -48.82 -46.72
N GLY A 11 -62.06 -49.74 -47.56
CA GLY A 11 -61.35 -50.69 -48.42
C GLY A 11 -62.26 -51.87 -48.74
N LEU A 12 -63.09 -51.77 -49.79
CA LEU A 12 -64.04 -52.80 -50.26
C LEU A 12 -63.37 -54.15 -50.56
N ILE A 13 -63.94 -55.28 -50.10
CA ILE A 13 -63.78 -56.61 -50.71
C ILE A 13 -65.09 -57.45 -50.58
N THR A 14 -65.78 -57.66 -51.73
CA THR A 14 -66.54 -58.85 -52.23
C THR A 14 -67.50 -59.68 -51.34
N SER A 15 -68.54 -60.38 -51.84
CA SER A 15 -69.28 -60.35 -53.12
C SER A 15 -70.53 -61.25 -53.06
N LEU A 16 -71.47 -61.03 -53.99
CA LEU A 16 -72.61 -61.88 -54.39
C LEU A 16 -72.42 -63.42 -54.31
N ILE A 17 -73.52 -64.16 -54.05
CA ILE A 17 -74.17 -65.10 -55.01
C ILE A 17 -75.55 -65.64 -54.52
N VAL A 18 -76.60 -65.34 -55.32
CA VAL A 18 -77.78 -66.15 -55.74
C VAL A 18 -78.72 -66.85 -54.71
N ASN A 19 -79.96 -66.31 -54.61
CA ASN A 19 -81.29 -66.97 -54.75
C ASN A 19 -81.39 -68.51 -54.56
N SER A 20 -82.17 -69.06 -53.61
CA SER A 20 -83.65 -69.34 -53.65
C SER A 20 -83.83 -70.78 -53.12
N GLN A 21 -84.91 -71.26 -52.47
CA GLN A 21 -86.23 -70.71 -52.18
C GLN A 21 -86.75 -71.25 -50.82
N VAL A 22 -87.64 -70.45 -50.21
CA VAL A 22 -88.38 -70.68 -48.95
C VAL A 22 -89.10 -72.04 -48.85
N MET A 23 -88.99 -72.76 -47.72
CA MET A 23 -90.13 -73.27 -46.90
C MET A 23 -89.72 -74.13 -45.67
N SER A 24 -89.40 -73.49 -44.54
CA SER A 24 -89.52 -74.05 -43.17
C SER A 24 -89.66 -72.92 -42.13
N MET A 25 -90.39 -71.87 -42.51
CA MET A 25 -90.12 -70.49 -42.12
C MET A 25 -90.80 -70.01 -40.82
N ILE A 26 -91.03 -70.90 -39.83
CA ILE A 26 -91.74 -70.54 -38.59
C ILE A 26 -90.93 -70.84 -37.31
N GLU A 27 -90.23 -71.98 -37.18
CA GLU A 27 -89.34 -72.22 -36.02
C GLU A 27 -88.00 -71.48 -36.13
N ASN A 28 -87.47 -71.33 -37.35
CA ASN A 28 -86.18 -70.68 -37.59
C ASN A 28 -86.23 -69.15 -37.32
N GLN A 29 -87.41 -68.53 -37.39
CA GLN A 29 -87.56 -67.08 -37.17
C GLN A 29 -87.39 -66.70 -35.69
N GLN A 30 -87.82 -67.55 -34.75
CA GLN A 30 -87.63 -67.31 -33.32
C GLN A 30 -86.18 -67.52 -32.89
N GLN A 31 -85.52 -68.57 -33.38
CA GLN A 31 -84.08 -68.76 -33.15
C GLN A 31 -83.24 -67.64 -33.78
N LYS A 32 -83.60 -67.17 -34.98
CA LYS A 32 -82.89 -66.07 -35.65
C LYS A 32 -83.09 -64.72 -34.95
N ASN A 33 -84.26 -64.47 -34.35
CA ASN A 33 -84.48 -63.29 -33.51
C ASN A 33 -83.69 -63.37 -32.20
N ALA A 34 -83.62 -64.54 -31.55
CA ALA A 34 -82.79 -64.75 -30.35
C ALA A 34 -81.29 -64.57 -30.66
N LEU A 35 -80.78 -65.20 -31.72
CA LEU A 35 -79.40 -65.02 -32.19
C LEU A 35 -79.10 -63.57 -32.61
N SER A 36 -80.08 -62.85 -33.17
CA SER A 36 -79.91 -61.43 -33.50
C SER A 36 -79.91 -60.53 -32.26
N GLN A 37 -80.63 -60.88 -31.19
CA GLN A 37 -80.57 -60.19 -29.90
C GLN A 37 -79.28 -60.49 -29.15
N ASP A 38 -78.79 -61.73 -29.19
CA ASP A 38 -77.49 -62.10 -28.61
C ASP A 38 -76.34 -61.44 -29.38
N LEU A 39 -76.37 -61.39 -30.72
CA LEU A 39 -75.36 -60.66 -31.49
C LEU A 39 -75.41 -59.15 -31.24
N SER A 40 -76.60 -58.54 -31.16
CA SER A 40 -76.70 -57.11 -30.84
C SER A 40 -76.22 -56.82 -29.42
N GLY A 41 -76.60 -57.64 -28.44
CA GLY A 41 -76.13 -57.51 -27.05
C GLY A 41 -74.63 -57.74 -26.90
N PHE A 42 -74.04 -58.63 -27.71
CA PHE A 42 -72.59 -58.82 -27.77
C PHE A 42 -71.88 -57.61 -28.40
N LEU A 43 -72.39 -57.09 -29.53
CA LEU A 43 -71.84 -55.90 -30.20
C LEU A 43 -71.99 -54.62 -29.37
N ASP A 44 -73.11 -54.44 -28.68
CA ASP A 44 -73.34 -53.29 -27.78
C ASP A 44 -72.40 -53.37 -26.57
N LYS A 45 -72.13 -54.58 -26.05
CA LYS A 45 -71.15 -54.79 -24.97
C LYS A 45 -69.73 -54.52 -25.43
N ASP A 46 -69.32 -55.03 -26.59
CA ASP A 46 -67.98 -54.85 -27.16
C ASP A 46 -67.72 -53.35 -27.51
N GLN A 47 -68.74 -52.64 -28.02
CA GLN A 47 -68.70 -51.19 -28.19
C GLN A 47 -68.64 -50.44 -26.85
N SER A 48 -69.35 -50.90 -25.82
CA SER A 48 -69.29 -50.29 -24.47
C SER A 48 -67.92 -50.51 -23.81
N GLU A 49 -67.28 -51.66 -24.02
CA GLU A 49 -65.93 -51.91 -23.54
C GLU A 49 -64.91 -51.05 -24.31
N TYR A 50 -65.02 -50.98 -25.65
CA TYR A 50 -64.19 -50.07 -26.47
C TYR A 50 -64.32 -48.60 -26.04
N TRP A 51 -65.54 -48.12 -25.78
CA TRP A 51 -65.78 -46.75 -25.32
C TRP A 51 -65.19 -46.49 -23.94
N MET A 52 -65.20 -47.49 -23.05
CA MET A 52 -64.55 -47.43 -21.74
C MET A 52 -63.02 -47.32 -21.88
N TRP A 53 -62.40 -48.13 -22.75
CA TRP A 53 -60.96 -48.06 -23.02
C TRP A 53 -60.55 -46.73 -23.68
N ASP A 54 -61.32 -46.23 -24.66
CA ASP A 54 -61.08 -44.92 -25.29
C ASP A 54 -61.23 -43.76 -24.27
N HIS A 55 -62.18 -43.84 -23.34
CA HIS A 55 -62.33 -42.88 -22.25
C HIS A 55 -61.13 -42.91 -21.29
N GLN A 56 -60.71 -44.09 -20.83
CA GLN A 56 -59.53 -44.25 -19.96
C GLN A 56 -58.23 -43.78 -20.63
N ILE A 57 -58.05 -44.07 -21.93
CA ILE A 57 -56.90 -43.58 -22.70
C ILE A 57 -56.89 -42.05 -22.77
N LYS A 58 -58.06 -41.41 -22.94
CA LYS A 58 -58.17 -39.94 -22.92
C LYS A 58 -57.86 -39.35 -21.55
N GLU A 59 -58.41 -39.90 -20.47
CA GLU A 59 -58.10 -39.47 -19.10
C GLU A 59 -56.61 -39.59 -18.78
N LEU A 60 -55.99 -40.72 -19.12
CA LEU A 60 -54.54 -40.94 -18.95
C LEU A 60 -53.72 -39.96 -19.81
N THR A 61 -54.14 -39.67 -21.04
CA THR A 61 -53.46 -38.70 -21.92
C THR A 61 -53.50 -37.30 -21.32
N THR A 62 -54.65 -36.87 -20.79
CA THR A 62 -54.77 -35.57 -20.11
C THR A 62 -53.96 -35.52 -18.82
N ALA A 63 -53.94 -36.60 -18.04
CA ALA A 63 -53.11 -36.69 -16.84
C ALA A 63 -51.61 -36.59 -17.17
N ILE A 64 -51.15 -37.28 -18.22
CA ILE A 64 -49.76 -37.19 -18.70
C ILE A 64 -49.42 -35.75 -19.09
N GLN A 65 -50.24 -35.10 -19.92
CA GLN A 65 -50.02 -33.71 -20.37
C GLN A 65 -49.93 -32.72 -19.20
N GLU A 66 -50.78 -32.87 -18.17
CA GLU A 66 -50.71 -32.02 -16.98
C GLU A 66 -49.47 -32.34 -16.13
N THR A 67 -49.03 -33.61 -16.03
CA THR A 67 -47.74 -33.92 -15.36
C THR A 67 -46.52 -33.40 -16.12
N GLU A 68 -46.51 -33.46 -17.45
CA GLU A 68 -45.44 -32.91 -18.29
C GLU A 68 -45.35 -31.38 -18.15
N LYS A 69 -46.50 -30.70 -18.11
CA LYS A 69 -46.58 -29.26 -17.82
C LYS A 69 -46.03 -28.91 -16.44
N ASN A 70 -46.44 -29.65 -15.40
CA ASN A 70 -45.95 -29.43 -14.04
C ASN A 70 -44.44 -29.73 -13.89
N ASP A 71 -43.90 -30.73 -14.58
CA ASP A 71 -42.44 -30.99 -14.62
C ASP A 71 -41.70 -29.86 -15.36
N ALA A 72 -42.25 -29.33 -16.44
CA ALA A 72 -41.66 -28.18 -17.15
C ALA A 72 -41.64 -26.90 -16.29
N GLU A 73 -42.73 -26.61 -15.56
CA GLU A 73 -42.79 -25.50 -14.60
C GLU A 73 -41.80 -25.70 -13.43
N ALA A 74 -41.69 -26.91 -12.89
CA ALA A 74 -40.71 -27.25 -11.86
C ALA A 74 -39.26 -27.09 -12.33
N ARG A 75 -38.93 -27.49 -13.56
CA ARG A 75 -37.59 -27.27 -14.16
C ARG A 75 -37.25 -25.79 -14.33
N GLN A 76 -38.22 -24.96 -14.72
CA GLN A 76 -38.03 -23.51 -14.80
C GLN A 76 -37.74 -22.91 -13.42
N TYR A 77 -38.50 -23.33 -12.40
CA TYR A 77 -38.27 -22.87 -11.02
C TYR A 77 -36.91 -23.31 -10.46
N ILE A 78 -36.48 -24.56 -10.72
CA ILE A 78 -35.14 -25.05 -10.36
C ILE A 78 -34.05 -24.24 -11.07
N THR A 79 -34.25 -23.88 -12.34
CA THR A 79 -33.29 -23.06 -13.12
C THR A 79 -33.17 -21.66 -12.52
N PHE A 80 -34.29 -21.03 -12.15
CA PHE A 80 -34.33 -19.73 -11.48
C PHE A 80 -33.60 -19.78 -10.12
N LEU A 81 -33.89 -20.77 -9.27
CA LEU A 81 -33.19 -20.96 -8.00
C LEU A 81 -31.68 -21.20 -8.19
N GLY A 82 -31.27 -21.88 -9.26
CA GLY A 82 -29.86 -22.05 -9.62
C GLY A 82 -29.15 -20.71 -9.89
N GLN A 83 -29.83 -19.79 -10.58
CA GLN A 83 -29.32 -18.44 -10.86
C GLN A 83 -29.24 -17.59 -9.58
N ASP A 84 -30.24 -17.62 -8.71
CA ASP A 84 -30.21 -16.94 -7.42
C ASP A 84 -29.06 -17.45 -6.53
N ILE A 85 -28.85 -18.79 -6.47
CA ILE A 85 -27.74 -19.40 -5.73
C ILE A 85 -26.39 -18.97 -6.29
N PHE A 86 -26.26 -18.81 -7.61
CA PHE A 86 -25.04 -18.33 -8.25
C PHE A 86 -24.72 -16.87 -7.84
N GLN A 87 -25.67 -15.95 -8.00
CA GLN A 87 -25.49 -14.54 -7.63
C GLN A 87 -25.19 -14.36 -6.12
N LEU A 88 -25.79 -15.19 -5.27
CA LEU A 88 -25.49 -15.21 -3.83
C LEU A 88 -24.05 -15.70 -3.55
N ARG A 89 -23.53 -16.67 -4.30
CA ARG A 89 -22.14 -17.13 -4.17
C ARG A 89 -21.14 -16.03 -4.55
N GLU A 90 -21.36 -15.34 -5.66
CA GLU A 90 -20.53 -14.19 -6.07
C GLU A 90 -20.54 -13.08 -5.01
N SER A 91 -21.73 -12.75 -4.50
CA SER A 91 -21.90 -11.77 -3.42
C SER A 91 -21.13 -12.16 -2.14
N ILE A 92 -21.18 -13.44 -1.76
CA ILE A 92 -20.44 -13.98 -0.62
C ILE A 92 -18.92 -13.94 -0.87
N ALA A 93 -18.45 -14.24 -2.08
CA ALA A 93 -17.03 -14.16 -2.44
C ALA A 93 -16.53 -12.71 -2.35
N SER A 94 -17.26 -11.74 -2.92
CA SER A 94 -16.95 -10.32 -2.83
C SER A 94 -16.90 -9.82 -1.38
N LEU A 95 -17.86 -10.24 -0.53
CA LEU A 95 -17.86 -9.89 0.89
C LEU A 95 -16.68 -10.50 1.66
N LYS A 96 -16.30 -11.75 1.37
CA LYS A 96 -15.11 -12.38 1.97
C LYS A 96 -13.83 -11.62 1.61
N SER A 97 -13.67 -11.23 0.35
CA SER A 97 -12.52 -10.43 -0.10
C SER A 97 -12.46 -9.08 0.62
N LYS A 98 -13.57 -8.34 0.68
CA LYS A 98 -13.66 -7.08 1.44
C LYS A 98 -13.31 -7.25 2.93
N ILE A 99 -13.79 -8.31 3.58
CA ILE A 99 -13.46 -8.63 4.98
C ILE A 99 -11.96 -8.93 5.17
N ALA A 100 -11.30 -9.57 4.19
CA ALA A 100 -9.86 -9.82 4.24
C ALA A 100 -9.06 -8.51 4.14
N ILE A 101 -9.39 -7.64 3.18
CA ILE A 101 -8.77 -6.32 3.00
C ILE A 101 -8.93 -5.48 4.27
N THR A 102 -10.15 -5.33 4.80
CA THR A 102 -10.39 -4.54 6.03
C THR A 102 -9.66 -5.09 7.26
N LYS A 103 -9.41 -6.40 7.34
CA LYS A 103 -8.56 -6.96 8.41
C LYS A 103 -7.09 -6.56 8.25
N GLN A 104 -6.59 -6.50 7.02
CA GLN A 104 -5.23 -6.04 6.72
C GLN A 104 -5.08 -4.55 7.04
N GLU A 105 -6.04 -3.71 6.62
CA GLU A 105 -6.10 -2.28 6.96
C GLU A 105 -6.08 -2.05 8.48
N ILE A 106 -6.93 -2.76 9.24
CA ILE A 106 -6.95 -2.68 10.71
C ILE A 106 -5.60 -3.08 11.33
N SER A 107 -4.94 -4.11 10.78
CA SER A 107 -3.63 -4.53 11.27
C SER A 107 -2.51 -3.53 10.93
N ALA A 108 -2.61 -2.80 9.82
CA ALA A 108 -1.69 -1.73 9.48
C ALA A 108 -1.88 -0.54 10.44
N TYR A 109 -3.12 -0.10 10.65
CA TYR A 109 -3.43 0.99 11.58
C TYR A 109 -2.99 0.71 13.04
N ASP A 110 -3.08 -0.54 13.51
CA ASP A 110 -2.58 -0.94 14.83
C ASP A 110 -1.04 -0.92 14.92
N GLN A 111 -0.33 -1.12 13.81
CA GLN A 111 1.14 -0.97 13.74
C GLN A 111 1.53 0.51 13.70
N ASP A 112 0.87 1.32 12.87
CA ASP A 112 1.08 2.77 12.78
C ASP A 112 0.85 3.44 14.14
N PHE A 113 -0.27 3.12 14.81
CA PHE A 113 -0.59 3.65 16.14
C PHE A 113 0.46 3.30 17.21
N LYS A 114 1.08 2.11 17.11
CA LYS A 114 2.19 1.71 17.99
C LYS A 114 3.48 2.46 17.67
N ALA A 115 3.75 2.73 16.40
CA ALA A 115 4.90 3.54 15.98
C ALA A 115 4.75 5.00 16.45
N GLU A 116 3.59 5.63 16.21
CA GLU A 116 3.26 6.98 16.73
C GLU A 116 3.38 7.05 18.25
N GLY A 117 2.92 6.01 18.97
CA GLY A 117 3.07 5.90 20.41
C GLY A 117 4.53 5.91 20.89
N LEU A 118 5.44 5.24 20.16
CA LEU A 118 6.87 5.27 20.45
C LEU A 118 7.47 6.66 20.17
N ASP A 119 7.12 7.28 19.06
CA ASP A 119 7.60 8.62 18.69
C ASP A 119 7.18 9.68 19.72
N ILE A 120 5.94 9.62 20.24
CA ILE A 120 5.49 10.47 21.34
C ILE A 120 6.40 10.31 22.57
N THR A 121 6.72 9.08 22.99
CA THR A 121 7.63 8.86 24.13
C THR A 121 9.06 9.33 23.86
N SER A 122 9.51 9.30 22.60
CA SER A 122 10.81 9.86 22.20
C SER A 122 10.81 11.37 22.36
N ILE A 123 9.82 12.06 21.80
CA ILE A 123 9.65 13.52 21.86
C ILE A 123 9.56 14.01 23.31
N GLU A 124 8.77 13.35 24.17
CA GLU A 124 8.70 13.70 25.60
C GLU A 124 10.07 13.62 26.30
N ASN A 125 10.90 12.65 25.93
CA ASN A 125 12.23 12.47 26.51
C ASN A 125 13.23 13.51 25.97
N GLU A 126 13.02 14.04 24.77
CA GLU A 126 13.80 15.16 24.24
C GLU A 126 13.39 16.48 24.88
N ASP A 127 12.10 16.73 25.06
CA ASP A 127 11.58 17.93 25.72
C ASP A 127 12.09 18.04 27.18
N LYS A 128 12.07 16.94 27.94
CA LYS A 128 12.69 16.84 29.28
C LYS A 128 14.20 17.17 29.26
N LYS A 129 14.94 16.78 28.20
CA LYS A 129 16.37 17.14 28.06
C LYS A 129 16.55 18.63 27.72
N ILE A 130 15.65 19.21 26.92
CA ILE A 130 15.66 20.64 26.57
C ILE A 130 15.37 21.48 27.81
N GLU A 131 14.34 21.15 28.59
CA GLU A 131 13.99 21.85 29.84
C GLU A 131 15.18 21.89 30.84
N VAL A 132 15.94 20.79 30.94
CA VAL A 132 17.15 20.72 31.78
C VAL A 132 18.30 21.59 31.22
N LYS A 133 18.45 21.70 29.90
CA LYS A 133 19.43 22.63 29.29
C LYS A 133 19.03 24.08 29.55
N ASP A 134 17.76 24.40 29.42
CA ASP A 134 17.25 25.76 29.56
C ASP A 134 17.39 26.28 31.00
N LYS A 135 17.05 25.45 32.00
CA LYS A 135 17.33 25.72 33.43
C LYS A 135 18.82 26.01 33.70
N LYS A 136 19.75 25.30 33.03
CA LYS A 136 21.20 25.55 33.14
C LYS A 136 21.63 26.85 32.47
N LEU A 137 21.07 27.20 31.31
CA LEU A 137 21.32 28.47 30.63
C LEU A 137 20.83 29.65 31.46
N GLN A 138 19.61 29.57 32.02
CA GLN A 138 19.05 30.60 32.89
C GLN A 138 19.93 30.86 34.13
N ALA A 139 20.41 29.81 34.80
CA ALA A 139 21.34 29.94 35.92
C ALA A 139 22.66 30.65 35.52
N LYS A 140 23.19 30.36 34.33
CA LYS A 140 24.39 31.03 33.78
C LYS A 140 24.13 32.50 33.45
N ILE A 141 22.96 32.83 32.90
CA ILE A 141 22.52 34.21 32.66
C ILE A 141 22.48 35.00 33.97
N ASP A 142 21.92 34.44 35.03
CA ASP A 142 21.80 35.16 36.31
C ASP A 142 23.14 35.30 37.04
N GLN A 143 24.05 34.33 36.89
CA GLN A 143 25.45 34.47 37.30
C GLN A 143 26.15 35.63 36.57
N LEU A 144 26.00 35.73 35.24
CA LEU A 144 26.57 36.81 34.43
C LEU A 144 25.98 38.18 34.79
N LYS A 145 24.67 38.28 35.04
CA LYS A 145 24.03 39.50 35.54
C LYS A 145 24.63 39.96 36.88
N LYS A 146 24.87 39.03 37.81
CA LYS A 146 25.53 39.34 39.10
C LYS A 146 26.95 39.86 38.89
N GLN A 147 27.77 39.14 38.11
CA GLN A 147 29.13 39.57 37.78
C GLN A 147 29.17 40.96 37.13
N ASN A 148 28.21 41.29 36.24
CA ASN A 148 28.15 42.61 35.60
C ASN A 148 27.80 43.74 36.60
N LYS A 149 26.93 43.48 37.60
CA LYS A 149 26.66 44.41 38.71
C LYS A 149 27.92 44.63 39.56
N ASP A 150 28.61 43.55 39.93
CA ASP A 150 29.82 43.61 40.75
C ASP A 150 30.96 44.38 40.04
N LEU A 151 31.15 44.14 38.74
CA LEU A 151 32.10 44.88 37.89
C LEU A 151 31.71 46.36 37.76
N THR A 152 30.43 46.68 37.63
CA THR A 152 29.94 48.07 37.57
C THR A 152 30.25 48.83 38.88
N LEU A 153 30.05 48.18 40.03
CA LEU A 153 30.44 48.71 41.34
C LEU A 153 31.95 48.90 41.47
N ALA A 154 32.75 47.94 40.99
CA ALA A 154 34.22 48.04 40.99
C ALA A 154 34.71 49.22 40.13
N ILE A 155 34.15 49.41 38.93
CA ILE A 155 34.47 50.55 38.05
C ILE A 155 34.11 51.88 38.73
N SER A 156 32.96 51.95 39.41
CA SER A 156 32.55 53.15 40.16
C SER A 156 33.54 53.49 41.29
N LYS A 157 33.99 52.49 42.06
CA LYS A 157 35.02 52.66 43.09
C LYS A 157 36.36 53.15 42.50
N LEU A 158 36.83 52.50 41.44
CA LEU A 158 38.09 52.87 40.77
C LEU A 158 38.06 54.31 40.22
N ARG A 159 36.94 54.76 39.64
CA ARG A 159 36.76 56.15 39.20
C ARG A 159 36.91 57.15 40.35
N LYS A 160 36.29 56.87 41.51
CA LYS A 160 36.43 57.72 42.71
C LYS A 160 37.88 57.78 43.20
N SER A 161 38.57 56.64 43.26
CA SER A 161 39.98 56.58 43.64
C SER A 161 40.88 57.33 42.64
N GLN A 162 40.57 57.29 41.34
CA GLN A 162 41.29 58.07 40.34
C GLN A 162 41.14 59.57 40.59
N THR A 163 39.93 60.09 40.79
CA THR A 163 39.70 61.52 41.08
C THR A 163 40.42 61.97 42.36
N GLN A 164 40.45 61.13 43.40
CA GLN A 164 41.21 61.39 44.63
C GLN A 164 42.71 61.47 44.38
N LEU A 165 43.27 60.56 43.57
CA LEU A 165 44.68 60.57 43.15
C LEU A 165 45.03 61.80 42.33
N ASP A 166 44.18 62.20 41.37
CA ASP A 166 44.39 63.40 40.55
C ASP A 166 44.41 64.67 41.42
N HIS A 167 43.53 64.76 42.43
CA HIS A 167 43.55 65.85 43.42
C HIS A 167 44.80 65.82 44.32
N ALA A 168 45.23 64.65 44.80
CA ALA A 168 46.43 64.51 45.61
C ALA A 168 47.71 64.92 44.83
N ILE A 169 47.84 64.47 43.58
CA ILE A 169 48.95 64.84 42.69
C ILE A 169 48.95 66.35 42.45
N SER A 170 47.78 66.96 42.23
CA SER A 170 47.65 68.42 42.05
C SER A 170 48.08 69.19 43.31
N SER A 171 47.68 68.73 44.50
CA SER A 171 48.07 69.32 45.78
C SER A 171 49.58 69.24 46.03
N GLU A 172 50.21 68.08 45.80
CA GLU A 172 51.66 67.92 45.96
C GLU A 172 52.46 68.74 44.93
N LYS A 173 51.98 68.85 43.68
CA LYS A 173 52.59 69.75 42.68
C LYS A 173 52.57 71.21 43.14
N LYS A 174 51.49 71.64 43.80
CA LYS A 174 51.43 72.97 44.40
C LYS A 174 52.43 73.14 45.55
N LYS A 175 52.49 72.20 46.52
CA LYS A 175 53.46 72.26 47.63
C LYS A 175 54.91 72.32 47.13
N ILE A 176 55.25 71.52 46.12
CA ILE A 176 56.59 71.54 45.51
C ILE A 176 56.89 72.91 44.88
N ALA A 177 55.92 73.55 44.23
CA ALA A 177 56.09 74.91 43.70
C ALA A 177 56.26 75.94 44.84
N ASP A 178 55.43 75.88 45.89
CA ASP A 178 55.50 76.77 47.05
C ASP A 178 56.86 76.64 47.77
N TRP A 179 57.37 75.41 47.98
CA TRP A 179 58.71 75.15 48.51
C TRP A 179 59.83 75.63 47.58
N THR A 180 59.63 75.58 46.26
CA THR A 180 60.63 76.09 45.30
C THR A 180 60.84 77.60 45.48
N VAL A 181 59.75 78.35 45.72
CA VAL A 181 59.80 79.78 46.01
C VAL A 181 60.47 80.04 47.37
N GLN A 182 60.07 79.32 48.42
CA GLN A 182 60.67 79.46 49.76
C GLN A 182 62.18 79.19 49.77
N ILE A 183 62.63 78.13 49.07
CA ILE A 183 64.05 77.79 48.91
C ILE A 183 64.80 78.92 48.20
N HIS A 184 64.23 79.48 47.14
CA HIS A 184 64.83 80.61 46.41
C HIS A 184 64.94 81.86 47.30
N ASP A 185 63.89 82.19 48.04
CA ASP A 185 63.86 83.38 48.89
C ASP A 185 64.80 83.26 50.11
N LEU A 186 64.88 82.06 50.73
CA LEU A 186 65.88 81.76 51.74
C LEU A 186 67.31 81.85 51.19
N GLN A 187 67.58 81.28 50.01
CA GLN A 187 68.89 81.38 49.36
C GLN A 187 69.28 82.83 49.05
N LYS A 188 68.31 83.68 48.68
CA LYS A 188 68.52 85.12 48.47
C LYS A 188 68.83 85.83 49.79
N ALA A 189 67.99 85.64 50.81
CA ALA A 189 68.21 86.23 52.13
C ALA A 189 69.58 85.83 52.73
N LEU A 190 70.05 84.60 52.50
CA LEU A 190 71.37 84.12 52.93
C LEU A 190 72.53 84.82 52.20
N LYS A 191 72.36 85.19 50.91
CA LYS A 191 73.35 86.00 50.16
C LYS A 191 73.38 87.46 50.61
N ASP A 192 72.22 88.02 50.95
CA ASP A 192 72.06 89.43 51.33
C ASP A 192 72.34 89.68 52.84
N SER A 193 72.70 88.64 53.62
CA SER A 193 72.74 88.63 55.10
C SER A 193 73.93 89.36 55.78
N SER A 194 74.58 90.33 55.12
CA SER A 194 75.74 91.03 55.68
C SER A 194 75.38 91.85 56.94
N GLY A 195 75.74 91.31 58.12
CA GLY A 195 75.49 91.93 59.43
C GLY A 195 74.52 91.17 60.34
N MET A 196 73.97 90.03 59.92
CA MET A 196 73.08 89.21 60.76
C MET A 196 73.84 88.38 61.82
N PRO A 197 73.23 88.06 62.99
CA PRO A 197 73.84 87.19 64.00
C PRO A 197 74.09 85.76 63.50
N SER A 198 75.25 85.18 63.85
CA SER A 198 75.67 83.84 63.38
C SER A 198 74.64 82.73 63.61
N LYS A 199 73.95 82.72 64.77
CA LYS A 199 72.92 81.73 65.09
C LYS A 199 71.73 81.76 64.11
N PHE A 200 71.32 82.95 63.68
CA PHE A 200 70.20 83.12 62.75
C PHE A 200 70.58 82.58 61.35
N ILE A 201 71.82 82.79 60.94
CA ILE A 201 72.36 82.23 59.68
C ILE A 201 72.45 80.69 59.75
N GLU A 202 72.80 80.11 60.90
CA GLU A 202 72.80 78.65 61.10
C GLU A 202 71.38 78.05 61.07
N GLU A 203 70.40 78.70 61.73
CA GLU A 203 69.00 78.28 61.69
C GLU A 203 68.42 78.35 60.28
N MET A 204 68.65 79.44 59.53
CA MET A 204 68.25 79.55 58.12
C MET A 204 68.88 78.48 57.22
N LYS A 205 70.16 78.13 57.42
CA LYS A 205 70.81 77.04 56.68
C LYS A 205 70.16 75.69 56.97
N LYS A 206 69.89 75.41 58.25
CA LYS A 206 69.24 74.16 58.66
C LYS A 206 67.83 74.04 58.10
N GLU A 207 67.06 75.13 58.10
CA GLU A 207 65.72 75.17 57.49
C GLU A 207 65.80 74.95 55.97
N LEU A 208 66.71 75.64 55.28
CA LEU A 208 66.97 75.46 53.84
C LEU A 208 67.33 74.00 53.50
N ASP A 209 68.24 73.38 54.24
CA ASP A 209 68.63 71.97 54.05
C ASP A 209 67.41 71.04 54.23
N THR A 210 66.60 71.24 55.28
CA THR A 210 65.39 70.41 55.51
C THR A 210 64.33 70.61 54.43
N LEU A 211 64.15 71.82 53.90
CA LEU A 211 63.23 72.10 52.80
C LEU A 211 63.70 71.47 51.48
N GLN A 212 65.00 71.56 51.16
CA GLN A 212 65.57 70.90 49.97
C GLN A 212 65.41 69.37 50.04
N ASP A 213 65.70 68.78 51.20
CA ASP A 213 65.59 67.34 51.41
C ASP A 213 64.13 66.85 51.34
N THR A 214 63.19 67.68 51.80
CA THR A 214 61.74 67.43 51.71
C THR A 214 61.23 67.56 50.27
N GLN A 215 61.62 68.63 49.56
CA GLN A 215 61.28 68.85 48.15
C GLN A 215 61.77 67.70 47.27
N LYS A 216 63.00 67.24 47.48
CA LYS A 216 63.60 66.11 46.75
C LYS A 216 62.82 64.80 46.97
N LYS A 217 62.51 64.46 48.22
CA LYS A 217 61.69 63.27 48.56
C LYS A 217 60.29 63.34 47.95
N ALA A 218 59.67 64.51 47.93
CA ALA A 218 58.35 64.70 47.31
C ALA A 218 58.40 64.54 45.77
N GLN A 219 59.40 65.14 45.10
CA GLN A 219 59.62 64.97 43.66
C GLN A 219 59.85 63.51 43.26
N GLU A 220 60.67 62.78 44.02
CA GLU A 220 60.96 61.37 43.76
C GLU A 220 59.74 60.47 44.02
N THR A 221 58.97 60.75 45.07
CA THR A 221 57.68 60.08 45.33
C THR A 221 56.69 60.30 44.17
N LEU A 222 56.58 61.54 43.69
CA LEU A 222 55.66 61.92 42.61
C LEU A 222 56.05 61.28 41.26
N LYS A 223 57.35 61.23 40.95
CA LYS A 223 57.88 60.52 39.78
C LYS A 223 57.55 59.03 39.83
N ASN A 224 57.64 58.41 41.00
CA ASN A 224 57.34 56.99 41.20
C ASN A 224 55.83 56.68 41.08
N THR A 225 54.95 57.55 41.61
CA THR A 225 53.49 57.39 41.42
C THR A 225 53.07 57.63 39.96
N GLU A 226 53.60 58.63 39.27
CA GLU A 226 53.34 58.83 37.83
C GLU A 226 53.80 57.63 36.98
N ALA A 227 54.98 57.07 37.28
CA ALA A 227 55.49 55.88 36.60
C ALA A 227 54.67 54.60 36.89
N LYS A 228 54.09 54.48 38.09
CA LYS A 228 53.14 53.40 38.41
C LYS A 228 51.82 53.59 37.67
N LEU A 229 51.23 54.79 37.73
CA LEU A 229 49.96 55.13 37.07
C LEU A 229 50.03 54.88 35.55
N LYS A 230 51.16 55.21 34.92
CA LYS A 230 51.41 54.93 33.49
C LYS A 230 51.37 53.43 33.18
N ARG A 231 52.00 52.58 34.00
CA ARG A 231 51.97 51.11 33.83
C ARG A 231 50.56 50.54 34.03
N ASP A 232 49.86 50.97 35.08
CA ASP A 232 48.51 50.50 35.38
C ASP A 232 47.52 50.89 34.26
N LYS A 233 47.66 52.10 33.69
CA LYS A 233 46.88 52.57 32.54
C LYS A 233 47.12 51.75 31.27
N GLU A 234 48.36 51.34 31.00
CA GLU A 234 48.68 50.52 29.83
C GLU A 234 48.17 49.08 29.98
N LYS A 235 48.26 48.51 31.20
CA LYS A 235 47.64 47.22 31.51
C LYS A 235 46.13 47.25 31.29
N LEU A 236 45.44 48.28 31.79
CA LEU A 236 44.01 48.50 31.56
C LEU A 236 43.65 48.61 30.07
N ARG A 237 44.48 49.26 29.25
CA ARG A 237 44.29 49.30 27.78
C ARG A 237 44.41 47.91 27.15
N HIS A 238 45.36 47.10 27.61
CA HIS A 238 45.51 45.74 27.11
C HIS A 238 44.30 44.86 27.50
N ASP A 239 43.85 44.93 28.76
CA ASP A 239 42.70 44.17 29.28
C ASP A 239 41.40 44.54 28.55
N VAL A 240 41.17 45.82 28.26
CA VAL A 240 40.02 46.29 27.45
C VAL A 240 40.08 45.75 26.02
N THR A 241 41.27 45.70 25.42
CA THR A 241 41.48 45.14 24.08
C THR A 241 41.21 43.64 24.03
N LEU A 242 41.66 42.89 25.04
CA LEU A 242 41.37 41.47 25.20
C LEU A 242 39.86 41.22 25.40
N LYS A 243 39.19 42.03 26.23
CA LYS A 243 37.74 41.95 26.42
C LYS A 243 36.97 42.19 25.13
N LYS A 244 37.35 43.18 24.32
CA LYS A 244 36.74 43.42 22.99
C LYS A 244 36.91 42.24 22.06
N ARG A 245 38.13 41.68 21.94
CA ARG A 245 38.38 40.48 21.12
C ARG A 245 37.55 39.28 21.56
N LYS A 246 37.38 39.07 22.87
CA LYS A 246 36.53 38.01 23.41
C LYS A 246 35.06 38.20 23.03
N GLN A 247 34.53 39.42 23.15
CA GLN A 247 33.17 39.73 22.70
C GLN A 247 33.00 39.41 21.21
N THR A 248 33.91 39.84 20.35
CA THR A 248 33.84 39.56 18.90
C THR A 248 33.92 38.07 18.54
N LEU A 249 34.50 37.23 19.40
CA LEU A 249 34.45 35.77 19.24
C LEU A 249 33.08 35.22 19.69
N GLU A 250 32.58 35.65 20.85
CA GLU A 250 31.25 35.27 21.36
C GLU A 250 30.12 35.68 20.39
N ASP A 251 30.24 36.85 19.75
CA ASP A 251 29.30 37.34 18.74
C ASP A 251 29.32 36.44 17.48
N LYS A 252 30.49 36.00 17.03
CA LYS A 252 30.66 35.07 15.88
C LYS A 252 30.15 33.66 16.16
N ASP A 253 30.41 33.15 17.37
CA ASP A 253 29.89 31.85 17.80
C ASP A 253 28.34 31.90 17.81
N SER A 254 27.74 33.01 18.26
CA SER A 254 26.30 33.22 18.23
C SER A 254 25.72 33.32 16.81
N GLU A 255 26.41 33.96 15.89
CA GLU A 255 26.02 34.05 14.47
C GLU A 255 26.04 32.67 13.82
N THR A 256 27.09 31.89 14.07
CA THR A 256 27.25 30.51 13.56
C THR A 256 26.16 29.59 14.10
N LEU A 257 25.88 29.62 15.41
CA LEU A 257 24.79 28.85 16.02
C LEU A 257 23.40 29.23 15.47
N THR A 258 23.19 30.48 15.09
CA THR A 258 21.94 30.93 14.47
C THR A 258 21.79 30.37 13.06
N GLN A 259 22.90 30.28 12.32
CA GLN A 259 22.96 29.70 10.99
C GLN A 259 22.73 28.18 11.04
N ASP A 260 23.42 27.46 11.94
CA ASP A 260 23.24 26.03 12.18
C ASP A 260 21.79 25.68 12.57
N TYR A 261 21.17 26.47 13.46
CA TYR A 261 19.76 26.29 13.84
C TYR A 261 18.80 26.47 12.66
N SER A 262 19.10 27.42 11.76
CA SER A 262 18.30 27.66 10.56
C SER A 262 18.41 26.46 9.60
N SER A 263 19.62 25.97 9.34
CA SER A 263 19.82 24.76 8.52
C SER A 263 19.21 23.50 9.13
N LEU A 264 19.23 23.36 10.47
CA LEU A 264 18.57 22.24 11.15
C LEU A 264 17.04 22.28 10.98
N LYS A 265 16.44 23.48 11.02
CA LYS A 265 15.02 23.68 10.77
C LYS A 265 14.63 23.37 9.32
N ASP A 266 15.46 23.75 8.36
CA ASP A 266 15.22 23.42 6.95
C ASP A 266 15.31 21.90 6.72
N ASN A 267 16.27 21.22 7.35
CA ASN A 267 16.37 19.75 7.32
C ASN A 267 15.15 19.04 7.94
N ASP A 268 14.61 19.55 9.06
CA ASP A 268 13.36 19.03 9.66
C ASP A 268 12.15 19.17 8.70
N ILE A 269 12.06 20.28 7.97
CA ILE A 269 11.03 20.46 6.94
C ILE A 269 11.22 19.45 5.80
N THR A 270 12.44 19.26 5.31
CA THR A 270 12.74 18.25 4.27
C THR A 270 12.39 16.84 4.73
N MET A 271 12.82 16.42 5.93
CA MET A 271 12.49 15.10 6.48
C MET A 271 10.97 14.86 6.59
N LYS A 272 10.19 15.89 6.94
CA LYS A 272 8.72 15.82 6.99
C LYS A 272 8.07 15.72 5.61
N ILE A 273 8.72 16.23 4.56
CA ILE A 273 8.27 16.07 3.17
C ILE A 273 8.60 14.65 2.70
N ASP A 274 9.85 14.19 2.90
CA ASP A 274 10.30 12.86 2.51
C ASP A 274 9.49 11.75 3.19
N HIS A 275 9.19 11.89 4.48
CA HIS A 275 8.32 10.96 5.21
C HIS A 275 6.90 10.92 4.62
N LYS A 276 6.32 12.07 4.26
CA LYS A 276 5.00 12.12 3.61
C LYS A 276 5.01 11.48 2.22
N ALA A 277 6.10 11.63 1.47
CA ALA A 277 6.28 10.96 0.18
C ALA A 277 6.34 9.43 0.38
N ALA A 278 7.16 8.93 1.30
CA ALA A 278 7.25 7.50 1.60
C ALA A 278 5.89 6.90 2.06
N VAL A 279 5.10 7.63 2.85
CA VAL A 279 3.74 7.21 3.25
C VAL A 279 2.76 7.21 2.06
N TYR A 280 2.93 8.11 1.09
CA TYR A 280 2.15 8.10 -0.15
C TYR A 280 2.52 6.89 -1.02
N ASP A 281 3.82 6.67 -1.24
CA ASP A 281 4.34 5.56 -2.05
C ASP A 281 3.93 4.19 -1.48
N THR A 282 3.94 4.05 -0.14
CA THR A 282 3.45 2.84 0.55
C THR A 282 1.96 2.59 0.25
N LYS A 283 1.12 3.63 0.31
CA LYS A 283 -0.32 3.53 -0.01
C LYS A 283 -0.58 3.24 -1.49
N GLU A 284 0.30 3.67 -2.39
CA GLU A 284 0.21 3.30 -3.80
C GLU A 284 0.57 1.84 -4.01
N SER A 285 1.64 1.35 -3.37
CA SER A 285 2.01 -0.07 -3.38
C SER A 285 0.92 -0.97 -2.81
N ASP A 286 0.21 -0.54 -1.76
CA ASP A 286 -0.94 -1.28 -1.21
C ASP A 286 -2.12 -1.31 -2.19
N ARG A 287 -2.37 -0.22 -2.93
CA ARG A 287 -3.40 -0.18 -3.98
C ARG A 287 -3.06 -1.12 -5.14
N ASP A 288 -1.82 -1.08 -5.62
CA ASP A 288 -1.35 -1.96 -6.70
C ASP A 288 -1.46 -3.43 -6.31
N PHE A 289 -1.12 -3.79 -5.06
CA PHE A 289 -1.28 -5.15 -4.54
C PHE A 289 -2.77 -5.60 -4.49
N VAL A 290 -3.69 -4.71 -4.13
CA VAL A 290 -5.14 -5.01 -4.15
C VAL A 290 -5.66 -5.18 -5.58
N ILE A 291 -5.14 -4.41 -6.55
CA ILE A 291 -5.47 -4.58 -7.97
C ILE A 291 -4.95 -5.93 -8.47
N GLU A 292 -3.70 -6.29 -8.18
CA GLU A 292 -3.11 -7.59 -8.57
C GLU A 292 -3.92 -8.77 -8.00
N LEU A 293 -4.35 -8.70 -6.73
CA LEU A 293 -5.25 -9.71 -6.15
C LEU A 293 -6.61 -9.78 -6.85
N GLY A 294 -7.14 -8.63 -7.28
CA GLY A 294 -8.37 -8.56 -8.09
C GLY A 294 -8.22 -9.28 -9.43
N ASP A 295 -7.13 -9.00 -10.15
CA ASP A 295 -6.82 -9.63 -11.43
C ASP A 295 -6.58 -11.14 -11.29
N GLN A 296 -5.86 -11.58 -10.24
CA GLN A 296 -5.67 -13.00 -9.95
C GLN A 296 -7.01 -13.72 -9.67
N MET A 297 -7.95 -13.10 -8.96
CA MET A 297 -9.29 -13.66 -8.75
C MET A 297 -10.10 -13.74 -10.04
N ASN A 298 -10.05 -12.71 -10.89
CA ASN A 298 -10.73 -12.70 -12.19
C ASN A 298 -10.20 -13.83 -13.08
N ILE A 299 -8.87 -13.97 -13.18
CA ILE A 299 -8.21 -15.06 -13.92
C ILE A 299 -8.63 -16.44 -13.35
N SER A 300 -8.79 -16.58 -12.04
CA SER A 300 -9.29 -17.83 -11.44
C SER A 300 -10.73 -18.13 -11.87
N GLY A 301 -11.61 -17.12 -11.89
CA GLY A 301 -13.00 -17.27 -12.35
C GLY A 301 -13.10 -17.61 -13.84
N ASP A 302 -12.30 -16.95 -14.69
CA ASP A 302 -12.22 -17.25 -16.12
C ASP A 302 -11.75 -18.70 -16.36
N ASN A 303 -10.78 -19.20 -15.57
CA ASN A 303 -10.34 -20.59 -15.66
C ASN A 303 -11.43 -21.59 -15.21
N GLU A 304 -12.19 -21.29 -14.15
CA GLU A 304 -13.33 -22.13 -13.73
C GLU A 304 -14.43 -22.16 -14.81
N MET A 305 -14.70 -21.05 -15.50
CA MET A 305 -15.59 -21.01 -16.66
C MET A 305 -15.07 -21.87 -17.81
N ILE A 306 -13.79 -21.75 -18.16
CA ILE A 306 -13.16 -22.54 -19.22
C ILE A 306 -13.22 -24.04 -18.90
N GLU A 307 -13.01 -24.45 -17.66
CA GLU A 307 -13.13 -25.85 -17.22
C GLU A 307 -14.58 -26.36 -17.34
N SER A 308 -15.58 -25.55 -16.94
CA SER A 308 -17.01 -25.86 -17.11
C SER A 308 -17.41 -26.00 -18.58
N ASP A 309 -16.95 -25.10 -19.46
CA ASP A 309 -17.20 -25.17 -20.90
C ASP A 309 -16.53 -26.42 -21.51
N GLN A 310 -15.32 -26.75 -21.08
CA GLN A 310 -14.57 -27.94 -21.52
C GLN A 310 -15.29 -29.24 -21.10
N ASP A 311 -15.86 -29.30 -19.90
CA ASP A 311 -16.68 -30.43 -19.43
C ASP A 311 -17.99 -30.55 -20.24
N SER A 312 -18.66 -29.42 -20.52
CA SER A 312 -19.86 -29.35 -21.35
C SER A 312 -19.61 -29.88 -22.77
N ILE A 313 -18.56 -29.40 -23.43
CA ILE A 313 -18.09 -29.87 -24.74
C ILE A 313 -17.76 -31.37 -24.71
N THR A 314 -17.17 -31.86 -23.62
CA THR A 314 -16.85 -33.28 -23.45
C THR A 314 -18.11 -34.14 -23.34
N ALA A 315 -19.14 -33.67 -22.62
CA ALA A 315 -20.44 -34.33 -22.50
C ALA A 315 -21.22 -34.33 -23.83
N GLU A 316 -21.19 -33.23 -24.59
CA GLU A 316 -21.82 -33.14 -25.91
C GLU A 316 -21.15 -34.10 -26.90
N ASN A 317 -19.82 -34.11 -26.98
CA ASN A 317 -19.06 -35.04 -27.83
C ASN A 317 -19.35 -36.52 -27.50
N LYS A 318 -19.50 -36.87 -26.22
CA LYS A 318 -19.89 -38.22 -25.78
C LYS A 318 -21.31 -38.58 -26.27
N THR A 319 -22.21 -37.61 -26.29
CA THR A 319 -23.59 -37.76 -26.77
C THR A 319 -23.65 -37.91 -28.29
N LEU A 320 -22.91 -37.08 -29.04
CA LEU A 320 -22.73 -37.20 -30.48
C LEU A 320 -22.15 -38.57 -30.88
N ALA A 321 -21.14 -39.06 -30.14
CA ALA A 321 -20.58 -40.40 -30.35
C ALA A 321 -21.58 -41.54 -30.08
N ALA A 322 -22.54 -41.35 -29.18
CA ALA A 322 -23.63 -42.29 -28.94
C ALA A 322 -24.66 -42.28 -30.10
N HIS A 323 -25.05 -41.10 -30.58
CA HIS A 323 -25.92 -40.97 -31.75
C HIS A 323 -25.30 -41.55 -33.02
N ALA A 324 -24.01 -41.33 -33.28
CA ALA A 324 -23.30 -41.93 -34.41
C ALA A 324 -23.32 -43.48 -34.38
N LYS A 325 -23.22 -44.09 -33.17
CA LYS A 325 -23.36 -45.54 -32.99
C LYS A 325 -24.79 -46.02 -33.24
N GLN A 326 -25.80 -45.26 -32.79
CA GLN A 326 -27.21 -45.56 -33.08
C GLN A 326 -27.48 -45.50 -34.59
N GLU A 327 -27.01 -44.46 -35.28
CA GLU A 327 -27.16 -44.31 -36.73
C GLU A 327 -26.47 -45.44 -37.50
N GLN A 328 -25.25 -45.84 -37.10
CA GLN A 328 -24.58 -47.00 -37.70
C GLN A 328 -25.36 -48.30 -37.48
N THR A 329 -26.04 -48.44 -36.34
CA THR A 329 -26.88 -49.61 -36.03
C THR A 329 -28.17 -49.59 -36.85
N ALA A 330 -28.80 -48.42 -37.02
CA ALA A 330 -29.96 -48.24 -37.89
C ALA A 330 -29.62 -48.55 -39.35
N LYS A 331 -28.48 -48.08 -39.87
CA LYS A 331 -28.00 -48.42 -41.23
C LYS A 331 -27.74 -49.92 -41.41
N LYS A 332 -27.25 -50.62 -40.38
CA LYS A 332 -27.11 -52.09 -40.42
C LYS A 332 -28.47 -52.79 -40.48
N LEU A 333 -29.46 -52.32 -39.73
CA LEU A 333 -30.83 -52.85 -39.75
C LEU A 333 -31.51 -52.61 -41.10
N ASP A 334 -31.39 -51.40 -41.64
CA ASP A 334 -31.94 -51.01 -42.94
C ASP A 334 -31.34 -51.83 -44.10
N ASN A 335 -30.02 -52.02 -44.10
CA ASN A 335 -29.35 -52.93 -45.03
C ASN A 335 -29.83 -54.38 -44.90
N ALA A 336 -30.07 -54.86 -43.67
CA ALA A 336 -30.58 -56.22 -43.43
C ALA A 336 -32.03 -56.37 -43.93
N LEU A 337 -32.90 -55.38 -43.67
CA LEU A 337 -34.28 -55.34 -44.18
C LEU A 337 -34.29 -55.28 -45.72
N THR A 338 -33.46 -54.44 -46.32
CA THR A 338 -33.31 -54.33 -47.78
C THR A 338 -32.84 -55.66 -48.39
N THR A 339 -31.89 -56.35 -47.75
CA THR A 339 -31.45 -57.69 -48.17
C THR A 339 -32.57 -58.71 -48.08
N LEU A 340 -33.37 -58.68 -47.00
CA LEU A 340 -34.48 -59.60 -46.77
C LEU A 340 -35.63 -59.36 -47.77
N ILE A 341 -35.91 -58.10 -48.11
CA ILE A 341 -36.84 -57.72 -49.20
C ILE A 341 -36.33 -58.24 -50.55
N SER A 342 -35.04 -58.09 -50.85
CA SER A 342 -34.45 -58.59 -52.10
C SER A 342 -34.50 -60.12 -52.21
N LEU A 343 -34.28 -60.83 -51.10
CA LEU A 343 -34.46 -62.29 -51.00
C LEU A 343 -35.92 -62.73 -51.18
N MET A 344 -36.90 -61.93 -50.73
CA MET A 344 -38.33 -62.20 -50.97
C MET A 344 -38.75 -61.91 -52.43
N GLN A 345 -38.03 -61.06 -53.15
CA GLN A 345 -38.31 -60.71 -54.54
C GLN A 345 -37.69 -61.67 -55.57
N HIS A 346 -36.73 -62.52 -55.16
CA HIS A 346 -36.06 -63.48 -56.04
C HIS A 346 -35.96 -64.88 -55.41
N PRO A 347 -36.78 -65.86 -55.85
CA PRO A 347 -36.69 -67.22 -55.34
C PRO A 347 -35.40 -67.92 -55.78
N VAL A 348 -34.77 -68.62 -54.84
CA VAL A 348 -33.44 -69.24 -54.97
C VAL A 348 -33.42 -70.38 -56.00
N LEU A 349 -32.48 -70.32 -56.94
CA LEU A 349 -31.92 -71.49 -57.64
C LEU A 349 -30.47 -71.70 -57.19
N GLY A 350 -30.09 -72.98 -57.06
CA GLY A 350 -28.87 -73.43 -56.38
C GLY A 350 -27.53 -73.28 -57.13
N PRO A 351 -26.42 -73.78 -56.54
CA PRO A 351 -25.12 -73.09 -56.57
C PRO A 351 -24.04 -73.72 -57.46
N LYS A 352 -23.04 -72.92 -57.91
CA LYS A 352 -21.69 -73.37 -58.35
C LYS A 352 -20.71 -72.17 -58.56
N PRO A 353 -19.38 -72.36 -58.77
CA PRO A 353 -18.37 -72.36 -57.71
C PRO A 353 -17.28 -71.27 -57.84
N GLU A 354 -16.36 -71.23 -56.86
CA GLU A 354 -15.00 -70.62 -56.93
C GLU A 354 -14.20 -71.04 -58.19
N PRO A 355 -13.21 -70.25 -58.72
CA PRO A 355 -11.97 -69.95 -57.95
C PRO A 355 -11.11 -68.69 -58.28
N SER A 356 -10.13 -68.46 -57.37
CA SER A 356 -8.73 -68.01 -57.57
C SER A 356 -8.35 -66.60 -58.08
N SER A 357 -7.64 -65.87 -57.20
CA SER A 357 -6.32 -65.21 -57.42
C SER A 357 -6.10 -64.20 -58.57
N THR A 358 -5.76 -62.93 -58.23
CA THR A 358 -4.45 -62.30 -58.55
C THR A 358 -4.21 -60.94 -57.86
N LYS A 359 -2.95 -60.65 -57.51
CA LYS A 359 -2.38 -59.29 -57.24
C LYS A 359 -2.04 -58.62 -58.61
N PRO A 360 -1.88 -57.28 -58.79
CA PRO A 360 -0.81 -56.51 -58.09
C PRO A 360 -0.96 -54.96 -57.97
N ARG A 361 0.07 -54.35 -57.35
CA ARG A 361 0.75 -53.04 -57.64
C ARG A 361 0.07 -51.65 -57.48
N ASP A 362 0.61 -50.90 -56.51
CA ASP A 362 1.30 -49.58 -56.51
C ASP A 362 0.97 -48.44 -57.51
N GLU A 363 1.33 -47.22 -57.04
CA GLU A 363 1.39 -45.87 -57.65
C GLU A 363 0.17 -44.94 -57.41
N ASP A 364 0.30 -43.63 -57.15
CA ASP A 364 1.31 -42.75 -56.52
C ASP A 364 0.73 -41.31 -56.59
N ASN A 365 0.92 -40.48 -55.54
CA ASN A 365 0.96 -38.99 -55.52
C ASN A 365 0.86 -38.51 -54.04
N LEU A 366 1.88 -37.88 -53.43
CA LEU A 366 2.30 -36.46 -53.56
C LEU A 366 1.14 -35.48 -53.20
N THR A 367 1.22 -34.49 -52.29
CA THR A 367 2.31 -33.85 -51.48
C THR A 367 1.66 -32.95 -50.39
N THR A 368 2.23 -32.43 -49.30
CA THR A 368 3.57 -32.41 -48.63
C THR A 368 3.36 -32.38 -47.08
N PRO A 369 4.37 -32.69 -46.23
CA PRO A 369 4.33 -32.47 -44.78
C PRO A 369 5.02 -31.17 -44.34
N SER A 370 4.49 -30.48 -43.33
CA SER A 370 5.21 -29.38 -42.64
C SER A 370 5.84 -29.87 -41.33
N LYS A 371 7.12 -29.54 -41.14
CA LYS A 371 7.90 -29.74 -39.91
C LYS A 371 7.37 -28.75 -38.85
N GLY A 372 7.35 -29.03 -37.55
CA GLY A 372 8.27 -29.88 -36.79
C GLY A 372 9.29 -29.00 -36.07
N VAL A 373 8.97 -28.55 -34.86
CA VAL A 373 9.92 -27.96 -33.90
C VAL A 373 9.62 -28.51 -32.51
N ASP A 374 10.18 -29.68 -32.22
CA ASP A 374 10.40 -30.13 -30.85
C ASP A 374 11.84 -29.75 -30.48
N TYR A 375 12.03 -28.90 -29.47
CA TYR A 375 13.37 -28.60 -28.94
C TYR A 375 13.40 -28.67 -27.41
N LYS A 376 13.84 -29.83 -26.95
CA LYS A 376 14.64 -30.08 -25.73
C LYS A 376 14.09 -29.56 -24.39
N LYS A 377 13.63 -30.52 -23.58
CA LYS A 377 13.94 -30.51 -22.14
C LYS A 377 15.45 -30.50 -21.92
N SER A 378 15.91 -29.64 -21.01
CA SER A 378 17.15 -29.84 -20.24
C SER A 378 16.93 -29.34 -18.82
N ASN A 379 17.07 -30.25 -17.84
CA ASN A 379 17.03 -29.93 -16.41
C ASN A 379 18.34 -29.29 -15.92
N THR A 380 18.31 -28.73 -14.71
CA THR A 380 19.43 -28.20 -13.90
C THR A 380 20.05 -26.90 -14.45
N SER A 381 20.26 -25.83 -13.68
CA SER A 381 20.82 -25.81 -12.32
C SER A 381 20.40 -24.57 -11.53
N THR A 382 20.39 -24.72 -10.21
CA THR A 382 20.43 -23.62 -9.23
C THR A 382 21.68 -22.74 -9.40
N SER A 383 21.52 -21.41 -9.41
CA SER A 383 22.52 -20.48 -8.88
C SER A 383 21.91 -19.10 -8.59
N ALA A 384 21.91 -18.69 -7.33
CA ALA A 384 21.69 -17.30 -6.94
C ALA A 384 23.03 -16.53 -6.95
N PRO A 385 23.01 -15.24 -7.29
CA PRO A 385 23.80 -14.21 -6.64
C PRO A 385 22.82 -13.34 -5.81
N LYS A 386 22.93 -13.23 -4.49
CA LYS A 386 23.99 -12.55 -3.72
C LYS A 386 24.29 -11.11 -4.18
N ASP A 387 24.17 -10.21 -3.20
CA ASP A 387 24.83 -8.92 -3.09
C ASP A 387 24.46 -7.81 -4.10
N MET A 388 23.37 -7.12 -3.78
CA MET A 388 23.24 -5.66 -3.97
C MET A 388 22.95 -5.00 -2.62
N ASN A 389 23.94 -5.03 -1.73
CA ASN A 389 23.85 -4.42 -0.40
C ASN A 389 25.16 -3.69 -0.04
N SER A 390 25.49 -2.64 -0.79
CA SER A 390 26.59 -1.74 -0.44
C SER A 390 26.43 -0.34 -1.05
N LEU A 391 25.75 0.57 -0.35
CA LEU A 391 25.96 2.03 -0.51
C LEU A 391 25.50 2.81 0.73
N HIS A 392 26.17 2.55 1.85
CA HIS A 392 26.16 3.43 3.02
C HIS A 392 27.57 3.59 3.60
N LYS A 393 27.83 4.77 4.17
CA LYS A 393 29.09 5.25 4.77
C LYS A 393 30.29 5.45 3.83
N LYS A 394 30.42 6.70 3.35
CA LYS A 394 31.65 7.51 3.51
C LYS A 394 31.44 8.99 3.15
N ILE A 395 30.95 9.78 4.12
CA ILE A 395 31.47 11.13 4.36
C ILE A 395 31.65 11.25 5.88
N PHE A 396 32.81 11.74 6.28
CA PHE A 396 33.25 12.10 7.63
C PHE A 396 33.96 13.45 7.48
#